data_AF-A0A0G1WYA6-F1
#
_entry.id   AF-A0A0G1WYA6-F1
#
_cell.length_a   1.000
_cell.length_b   1.000
_cell.length_c   1.000
_cell.angle_alpha   90.00
_cell.angle_beta   90.00
_cell.angle_gamma   90.00
#
_symmetry.space_group_name_H-M   'P 1'
#
loop_
_entity.id
_entity.type
_entity.pdbx_description
1 polymer ?
#
loop_
_entity_poly.entity_id
_entity_poly.type
_entity_poly.pdbx_seq_one_letter_code
_entity_poly.pdbx_strand_id
1 'polypeptide(L)'
;MAKDKFTATWVSHTSIADFLNCPRAYYLRNVYRRPETNHKIQLVSPPLSLGSAIHEVLESLSVLPTKVRFTEPLLSKFDLA
;
A
#
# COMPACT_ATOMS: atom_id res chain seq x y z
N MET A 1 3.59 -20.42 -19.32
CA MET A 1 4.83 -19.75 -19.79
C MET A 1 4.53 -19.06 -21.11
N ALA A 2 4.63 -17.75 -21.34
CA ALA A 2 4.60 -16.55 -20.49
C ALA A 2 3.71 -15.52 -21.25
N LYS A 3 2.89 -14.73 -20.54
CA LYS A 3 1.82 -13.88 -21.10
C LYS A 3 2.30 -12.47 -21.51
N ASP A 4 3.59 -12.16 -21.33
CA ASP A 4 4.19 -10.82 -21.48
C ASP A 4 5.32 -10.84 -22.54
N LYS A 5 5.37 -9.80 -23.40
CA LYS A 5 6.30 -9.64 -24.53
C LYS A 5 7.77 -9.66 -24.10
N PHE A 6 8.08 -9.14 -22.92
CA PHE A 6 9.46 -8.97 -22.46
C PHE A 6 9.92 -10.04 -21.48
N THR A 7 9.03 -10.96 -21.05
CA THR A 7 9.32 -11.90 -19.95
C THR A 7 9.95 -11.18 -18.75
N ALA A 8 9.51 -9.95 -18.48
CA ALA A 8 10.11 -9.10 -17.46
C ALA A 8 9.57 -9.47 -16.08
N THR A 9 10.42 -9.35 -15.06
CA THR A 9 10.00 -9.48 -13.67
C THR A 9 9.65 -8.10 -13.14
N TRP A 10 8.37 -7.86 -12.87
CA TRP A 10 7.89 -6.59 -12.35
C TRP A 10 8.08 -6.54 -10.83
N VAL A 11 8.87 -5.58 -10.36
CA VAL A 11 9.23 -5.45 -8.95
C VAL A 11 9.08 -3.99 -8.53
N SER A 12 8.55 -3.76 -7.32
CA SER A 12 8.44 -2.41 -6.77
C SER A 12 9.80 -1.89 -6.29
N HIS A 13 9.98 -0.57 -6.25
CA HIS A 13 11.20 0.06 -5.73
C HIS A 13 11.53 -0.40 -4.31
N THR A 14 10.52 -0.48 -3.43
CA THR A 14 10.69 -0.92 -2.03
C THR A 14 11.10 -2.39 -1.95
N SER A 15 10.54 -3.25 -2.80
CA SER A 15 10.93 -4.66 -2.88
C SER A 15 12.37 -4.86 -3.34
N ILE A 16 12.88 -4.03 -4.26
CA ILE A 16 14.29 -4.07 -4.68
C ILE A 16 15.19 -3.65 -3.51
N ALA A 17 14.84 -2.56 -2.81
CA ALA A 17 15.59 -2.11 -1.64
C ALA A 17 15.63 -3.19 -0.54
N ASP A 18 14.52 -3.86 -0.26
CA ASP A 18 14.48 -5.00 0.67
C ASP A 18 15.44 -6.10 0.26
N PHE A 19 15.51 -6.44 -1.03
CA PHE A 19 16.39 -7.49 -1.55
C PHE A 19 17.87 -7.10 -1.43
N LEU A 20 18.21 -5.86 -1.80
CA LEU A 20 19.57 -5.34 -1.70
C LEU A 20 20.06 -5.31 -0.25
N ASN A 21 19.19 -4.95 0.70
CA ASN A 21 19.51 -4.95 2.12
C ASN A 21 19.64 -6.37 2.68
N CYS A 22 18.68 -7.25 2.36
CA CYS A 22 18.69 -8.64 2.79
C CYS A 22 17.77 -9.52 1.91
N PRO A 23 18.33 -10.44 1.10
CA PRO A 23 17.54 -11.33 0.24
C PRO A 23 16.50 -12.17 1.00
N ARG A 24 16.82 -12.58 2.24
CA ARG A 24 15.88 -13.34 3.08
C ARG A 24 14.72 -12.47 3.57
N ALA A 25 14.98 -11.20 3.91
CA ALA A 25 13.92 -10.28 4.29
C ALA A 25 12.97 -10.00 3.11
N TYR A 26 13.50 -9.85 1.89
CA TYR A 26 12.68 -9.75 0.68
C TYR A 26 11.73 -10.93 0.52
N TYR A 27 12.23 -12.17 0.65
CA TYR A 27 11.38 -13.36 0.54
C TYR A 27 10.25 -13.33 1.57
N LEU A 28 10.57 -13.07 2.84
CA LEU A 28 9.57 -13.07 3.91
C LEU A 28 8.53 -11.94 3.78
N ARG A 29 8.94 -10.74 3.33
CA ARG A 29 8.05 -9.58 3.23
C ARG A 29 7.22 -9.54 1.95
N ASN A 30 7.77 -10.05 0.84
CA ASN A 30 7.19 -9.83 -0.50
C ASN A 30 6.75 -11.12 -1.20
N VAL A 31 7.37 -12.27 -0.92
CA VAL A 31 7.10 -13.54 -1.63
C VAL A 31 6.34 -14.54 -0.77
N TYR A 32 6.67 -14.63 0.52
CA TYR A 32 6.12 -15.63 1.42
C TYR A 32 4.62 -15.45 1.63
N ARG A 33 3.90 -16.57 1.56
CA ARG A 33 2.48 -16.70 1.88
C ARG A 33 2.29 -17.93 2.75
N ARG A 34 1.34 -17.88 3.68
CA ARG A 34 1.02 -19.03 4.52
C ARG A 34 0.54 -20.18 3.63
N PRO A 35 1.09 -21.40 3.74
CA PRO A 35 0.78 -22.49 2.81
C PRO A 35 -0.67 -22.98 2.90
N GLU A 36 -1.30 -22.87 4.07
CA GLU A 36 -2.68 -23.32 4.29
C GLU A 36 -3.72 -22.34 3.74
N THR A 37 -3.50 -21.02 3.90
CA THR A 37 -4.49 -19.99 3.54
C THR A 37 -4.11 -19.17 2.31
N ASN A 38 -2.88 -19.32 1.82
CA ASN A 38 -2.26 -18.45 0.80
C ASN A 38 -2.29 -16.95 1.16
N HIS A 39 -2.47 -16.60 2.43
CA HIS A 39 -2.47 -15.22 2.89
C HIS A 39 -1.05 -14.72 3.11
N LYS A 40 -0.81 -13.47 2.71
CA LYS A 40 0.42 -12.74 3.01
C LYS A 40 0.43 -12.37 4.48
N ILE A 41 1.58 -12.55 5.14
CA ILE A 41 1.78 -12.03 6.49
C ILE A 41 2.29 -10.60 6.38
N GLN A 42 1.62 -9.66 7.03
CA GLN A 42 2.04 -8.26 7.10
C GLN A 42 2.09 -7.83 8.55
N LEU A 43 3.22 -7.21 8.94
CA LEU A 43 3.39 -6.61 10.25
C LEU A 43 2.83 -5.19 10.21
N VAL A 44 1.87 -4.93 11.10
CA VAL A 44 1.27 -3.60 11.27
C VAL A 44 2.04 -2.86 12.35
N SER A 45 2.30 -1.57 12.12
CA SER A 45 2.98 -0.68 13.07
C SER A 45 2.18 0.62 13.21
N PRO A 46 2.24 1.32 14.35
CA PRO A 46 1.48 2.56 14.53
C PRO A 46 1.73 3.62 13.42
N PRO A 47 2.98 3.86 12.97
CA PRO A 47 3.23 4.80 11.87
C PRO A 47 2.63 4.35 10.54
N LEU A 48 2.66 3.04 10.24
CA LEU A 48 2.07 2.49 9.02
C LEU A 48 0.56 2.70 9.01
N SER A 49 -0.10 2.37 10.13
CA SER A 49 -1.55 2.54 10.27
C SER A 49 -1.98 3.99 10.15
N LEU A 50 -1.26 4.91 10.79
CA LEU A 50 -1.51 6.35 10.68
C LEU A 50 -1.34 6.83 9.24
N GLY A 51 -0.25 6.42 8.58
CA GLY A 51 0.00 6.74 7.18
C GLY A 51 -1.14 6.25 6.28
N SER A 52 -1.57 4.99 6.44
CA SER A 52 -2.69 4.43 5.68
C SER A 52 -3.97 5.24 5.85
N ALA A 53 -4.36 5.58 7.08
CA ALA A 53 -5.57 6.37 7.34
C ALA A 53 -5.51 7.78 6.71
N ILE A 54 -4.35 8.43 6.78
CA ILE A 54 -4.16 9.76 6.15
C ILE A 54 -4.20 9.65 4.62
N HIS A 55 -3.51 8.67 4.04
CA HIS A 55 -3.48 8.47 2.59
C HIS A 55 -4.87 8.19 2.03
N GLU A 56 -5.68 7.37 2.71
CA GLU A 56 -7.06 7.08 2.31
C GLU A 56 -7.91 8.35 2.21
N VAL A 57 -7.84 9.23 3.24
CA VAL A 57 -8.56 10.50 3.23
C VAL A 57 -8.06 11.42 2.12
N LEU A 58 -6.74 11.59 1.96
CA LEU A 58 -6.17 12.50 0.96
C LEU A 58 -6.42 12.03 -0.48
N GLU A 59 -6.38 10.72 -0.71
CA GLU A 59 -6.65 10.13 -2.02
C GLU A 59 -8.10 10.35 -2.43
N SER A 60 -9.06 10.23 -1.50
CA SER A 60 -10.47 10.58 -1.75
C SER A 60 -10.65 12.06 -2.16
N LEU A 61 -9.86 12.96 -1.58
CA LEU A 61 -9.91 14.40 -1.87
C LEU A 61 -9.16 14.78 -3.16
N SER A 62 -8.30 13.90 -3.68
CA SER A 62 -7.46 14.19 -4.85
C SER A 62 -8.28 14.46 -6.11
N VAL A 63 -9.47 13.85 -6.22
CA VAL A 63 -10.42 14.01 -7.32
C VAL A 63 -11.04 15.40 -7.35
N LEU A 64 -11.11 16.08 -6.19
CA LEU A 64 -11.70 17.40 -6.07
C LEU A 64 -10.68 18.51 -6.38
N PRO A 65 -11.08 19.59 -7.09
CA PRO A 65 -10.27 20.78 -7.24
C PRO A 65 -9.93 21.40 -5.88
N THR A 66 -8.69 21.87 -5.69
CA THR A 66 -8.19 22.37 -4.40
C THR A 66 -9.10 23.43 -3.75
N LYS A 67 -9.74 24.28 -4.56
CA LYS A 67 -10.63 25.35 -4.09
C LYS A 67 -11.90 24.84 -3.42
N VAL A 68 -12.35 23.62 -3.73
CA VAL A 68 -13.62 23.06 -3.23
C VAL A 68 -13.41 21.93 -2.20
N ARG A 69 -12.17 21.53 -1.92
CA ARG A 69 -11.87 20.41 -0.99
C ARG A 69 -12.36 20.63 0.45
N PHE A 70 -12.51 21.89 0.86
CA PHE A 70 -12.87 22.29 2.23
C PHE A 70 -14.17 23.09 2.30
N THR A 71 -15.01 23.04 1.27
CA THR A 71 -16.36 23.63 1.35
C THR A 71 -17.26 22.88 2.32
N GLU A 72 -17.02 21.59 2.50
CA GLU A 72 -17.63 20.76 3.53
C GLU A 72 -16.57 20.42 4.60
N PRO A 73 -16.88 20.58 5.90
CA PRO A 73 -15.91 20.24 6.94
C PRO A 73 -15.67 18.73 6.99
N LEU A 74 -14.41 18.32 7.17
CA LEU A 74 -14.05 16.89 7.21
C LEU A 74 -14.71 16.15 8.38
N LEU A 75 -14.90 16.84 9.52
CA LEU A 75 -15.55 16.26 10.69
C LEU A 75 -17.00 15.84 10.42
N SER A 76 -17.75 16.62 9.63
CA SER A 76 -19.12 16.25 9.30
C SER A 76 -19.20 14.99 8.43
N LYS A 77 -18.13 14.63 7.72
CA LYS A 77 -18.04 13.35 6.98
C LYS A 77 -17.61 12.20 7.87
N PHE A 78 -16.75 12.47 8.85
CA PHE A 78 -16.28 11.48 9.80
C PHE A 78 -17.43 10.96 10.68
N ASP A 79 -18.28 11.85 11.20
CA ASP A 79 -19.37 11.48 12.11
C ASP A 79 -20.52 10.70 11.44
N LEU A 80 -20.54 10.59 10.11
CA LEU A 80 -21.55 9.86 9.33
C LEU A 80 -21.16 8.41 9.02
N ALA A 81 -19.89 8.04 9.24
CA ALA A 81 -19.35 6.70 8.99
C ALA A 81 -19.43 5.81 10.24
#